data_AF-A0A7S3AEJ7-F1
#
_entry.id   AF-A0A7S3AEJ7-F1
#
_cell.length_a   1.000
_cell.length_b   1.000
_cell.length_c   1.000
_cell.angle_alpha   90.00
_cell.angle_beta   90.00
_cell.angle_gamma   90.00
#
_symmetry.space_group_name_H-M   'P 1'
#
loop_
_entity.id
_entity.type
_entity.pdbx_description
1 polymer ?
#
loop_
_entity_poly.entity_id
_entity_poly.type
_entity_poly.pdbx_seq_one_letter_code
_entity_poly.pdbx_strand_id
1 'polypeptide(L)'
;RGRVGDFNIFVDDDGTAYHVRTGFDLVRLNANYTGPDALVSSFTTPKSSEGPAMFKRNGTYYITAGTGCCACIGGSTIYVLTASSLAGPWTYRGDVGSNPTPFDPHSPNNYVTRAQGSAVLQIGGNGPSGQTIWLGNQWNSGLLETPPGPRNHDLLYWALLSFDADGAIEQLTRQRDITVVLSPCGGGPCNPGPTAAKRSTSEEAPVLAT
;
A
#
# COMPACT_ATOMS: atom_id res chain seq x y z
N ARG A 1 -11.15 24.96 -3.25
CA ARG A 1 -11.16 24.51 -1.84
C ARG A 1 -10.88 23.01 -1.84
N GLY A 2 -9.97 22.51 -1.00
CA GLY A 2 -9.61 21.08 -0.99
C GLY A 2 -10.76 20.21 -0.48
N ARG A 3 -10.87 18.99 -0.99
CA ARG A 3 -11.79 17.97 -0.46
C ARG A 3 -11.13 17.31 0.77
N VAL A 4 -11.90 17.12 1.83
CA VAL A 4 -11.48 16.37 3.03
C VAL A 4 -11.70 14.89 2.76
N GLY A 5 -10.76 14.04 3.16
CA GLY A 5 -10.81 12.60 2.96
C GLY A 5 -9.44 11.98 3.15
N ASP A 6 -9.29 10.75 2.66
CA ASP A 6 -8.04 10.01 2.66
C ASP A 6 -6.96 10.72 1.84
N PHE A 7 -5.71 10.50 2.24
CA PHE A 7 -4.57 11.04 1.53
C PHE A 7 -3.30 10.23 1.77
N ASN A 8 -2.30 10.48 0.93
CA ASN A 8 -0.94 10.04 1.12
C ASN A 8 0.04 11.16 0.73
N ILE A 9 1.18 11.19 1.42
CA ILE A 9 2.29 12.10 1.14
C ILE A 9 3.41 11.30 0.47
N PHE A 10 3.91 11.83 -0.65
CA PHE A 10 5.04 11.31 -1.39
C PHE A 10 6.13 12.39 -1.45
N VAL A 11 7.37 12.03 -1.15
CA VAL A 11 8.55 12.90 -1.32
C VAL A 11 9.36 12.34 -2.47
N ASP A 12 9.57 13.15 -3.50
CA ASP A 12 10.35 12.76 -4.68
C ASP A 12 11.86 12.84 -4.42
N ASP A 13 12.65 12.33 -5.35
CA ASP A 13 14.10 12.23 -5.23
C ASP A 13 14.79 13.60 -5.11
N ASP A 14 14.13 14.68 -5.57
CA ASP A 14 14.61 16.06 -5.48
C ASP A 14 14.24 16.76 -4.16
N GLY A 15 13.55 16.05 -3.25
CA GLY A 15 13.06 16.61 -1.99
C GLY A 15 11.77 17.41 -2.13
N THR A 16 11.11 17.42 -3.29
CA THR A 16 9.78 18.04 -3.41
C THR A 16 8.72 17.07 -2.87
N ALA A 17 7.84 17.56 -1.99
CA ALA A 17 6.76 16.77 -1.44
C ALA A 17 5.42 17.03 -2.14
N TYR A 18 4.64 15.98 -2.27
CA TYR A 18 3.33 15.98 -2.92
C TYR A 18 2.32 15.27 -2.04
N HIS A 19 1.08 15.75 -2.13
CA HIS A 19 -0.07 15.24 -1.43
C HIS A 19 -1.07 14.75 -2.49
N VAL A 20 -1.29 13.44 -2.55
CA VAL A 20 -2.40 12.83 -3.30
C VAL A 20 -3.58 12.63 -2.35
N ARG A 21 -4.77 13.07 -2.75
CA ARG A 21 -5.97 13.05 -1.89
C ARG A 21 -7.18 12.45 -2.56
N THR A 22 -8.20 12.10 -1.77
CA THR A 22 -9.54 11.78 -2.26
C THR A 22 -10.04 12.86 -3.23
N GLY A 23 -10.62 12.43 -4.35
CA GLY A 23 -10.90 13.28 -5.50
C GLY A 23 -9.78 13.29 -6.54
N PHE A 24 -8.66 12.61 -6.26
CA PHE A 24 -7.57 12.33 -7.19
C PHE A 24 -6.95 13.59 -7.80
N ASP A 25 -6.65 14.53 -6.91
CA ASP A 25 -5.77 15.66 -7.15
C ASP A 25 -4.38 15.35 -6.59
N LEU A 26 -3.34 15.70 -7.33
CA LEU A 26 -1.96 15.76 -6.85
C LEU A 26 -1.57 17.21 -6.59
N VAL A 27 -1.23 17.53 -5.35
CA VAL A 27 -0.91 18.89 -4.92
C VAL A 27 0.51 18.92 -4.38
N ARG A 28 1.35 19.81 -4.92
CA ARG A 28 2.68 20.07 -4.38
C ARG A 28 2.57 20.79 -3.04
N LEU A 29 3.39 20.40 -2.07
CA LEU A 29 3.52 21.09 -0.78
C LEU A 29 4.55 22.21 -0.85
N ASN A 30 4.44 23.18 0.05
CA ASN A 30 5.47 24.20 0.22
C ASN A 30 6.80 23.59 0.71
N ALA A 31 7.89 24.36 0.66
CA ALA A 31 9.23 23.88 1.02
C ALA A 31 9.38 23.38 2.47
N ASN A 32 8.46 23.76 3.37
CA ASN A 32 8.44 23.33 4.77
C ASN A 32 7.50 22.13 5.02
N TYR A 33 6.84 21.64 3.97
CA TYR A 33 5.83 20.58 3.99
C TYR A 33 4.63 20.83 4.92
N THR A 34 4.33 22.09 5.24
CA THR A 34 3.26 22.44 6.20
C THR A 34 1.92 22.77 5.53
N GLY A 35 1.90 22.88 4.21
CA GLY A 35 0.69 23.25 3.49
C GLY A 35 0.82 23.14 1.98
N PRO A 36 -0.31 23.23 1.25
CA PRO A 36 -0.33 23.16 -0.20
C PRO A 36 0.30 24.42 -0.82
N ASP A 37 1.03 24.22 -1.90
CA ASP A 37 1.61 25.28 -2.73
C ASP A 37 0.88 25.38 -4.08
N ALA A 38 0.83 24.28 -4.84
CA ALA A 38 0.23 24.28 -6.18
C ALA A 38 -0.48 22.96 -6.52
N LEU A 39 -1.63 23.04 -7.20
CA LEU A 39 -2.24 21.89 -7.87
C LEU A 39 -1.37 21.50 -9.08
N VAL A 40 -0.94 20.24 -9.15
CA VAL A 40 -0.05 19.74 -10.20
C VAL A 40 -0.82 19.00 -11.27
N SER A 41 -1.75 18.12 -10.86
CA SER A 41 -2.60 17.37 -11.78
C SER A 41 -3.88 16.91 -11.09
N SER A 42 -4.89 16.60 -11.89
CA SER A 42 -6.14 15.95 -11.47
C SER A 42 -6.42 14.79 -12.42
N PHE A 43 -6.93 13.69 -11.89
CA PHE A 43 -7.16 12.46 -12.63
C PHE A 43 -8.36 11.70 -12.04
N THR A 44 -8.76 10.62 -12.71
CA THR A 44 -9.94 9.84 -12.31
C THR A 44 -9.60 8.37 -12.19
N THR A 45 -10.19 7.73 -11.19
CA THR A 45 -10.26 6.27 -11.08
C THR A 45 -11.50 5.74 -11.82
N PRO A 46 -11.54 4.44 -12.19
CA PRO A 46 -12.70 3.85 -12.86
C PRO A 46 -14.01 3.92 -12.06
N LYS A 47 -13.92 3.97 -10.73
CA LYS A 47 -15.03 4.13 -9.80
C LYS A 47 -14.65 5.15 -8.72
N SER A 48 -15.61 5.60 -7.92
CA SER A 48 -15.30 6.41 -6.73
C SER A 48 -14.33 5.65 -5.83
N SER A 49 -13.21 6.29 -5.49
CA SER A 49 -12.09 5.65 -4.82
C SER A 49 -11.49 6.55 -3.73
N GLU A 50 -10.80 5.91 -2.79
CA GLU A 50 -10.12 6.50 -1.63
C GLU A 50 -8.87 5.66 -1.28
N GLY A 51 -8.24 5.91 -0.13
CA GLY A 51 -7.00 5.26 0.29
C GLY A 51 -5.87 5.31 -0.75
N PRO A 52 -5.54 6.49 -1.34
CA PRO A 52 -4.47 6.55 -2.32
C PRO A 52 -3.12 6.26 -1.66
N ALA A 53 -2.22 5.54 -2.33
CA ALA A 53 -0.82 5.44 -1.95
C ALA A 53 0.08 5.63 -3.17
N MET A 54 1.04 6.55 -3.08
CA MET A 54 1.89 6.97 -4.18
C MET A 54 3.34 6.54 -3.95
N PHE A 55 4.00 6.12 -5.03
CA PHE A 55 5.43 5.82 -5.02
C PHE A 55 6.02 6.01 -6.41
N LYS A 56 7.36 6.00 -6.51
CA LYS A 56 8.10 6.08 -7.76
C LYS A 56 8.93 4.83 -7.92
N ARG A 57 8.94 4.22 -9.11
CA ARG A 57 9.82 3.09 -9.43
C ARG A 57 10.35 3.22 -10.84
N ASN A 58 11.67 3.16 -10.98
CA ASN A 58 12.40 3.17 -12.24
C ASN A 58 11.96 4.33 -13.17
N GLY A 59 11.85 5.54 -12.60
CA GLY A 59 11.43 6.74 -13.33
C GLY A 59 9.92 6.88 -13.58
N THR A 60 9.11 5.88 -13.24
CA THR A 60 7.65 5.92 -13.37
C THR A 60 7.01 6.19 -12.01
N TYR A 61 6.00 7.06 -11.98
CA TYR A 61 5.18 7.28 -10.80
C TYR A 61 3.97 6.35 -10.82
N TYR A 62 3.62 5.83 -9.65
CA TYR A 62 2.52 4.91 -9.43
C TYR A 62 1.61 5.48 -8.34
N ILE A 63 0.31 5.33 -8.54
CA ILE A 63 -0.69 5.55 -7.50
C ILE A 63 -1.55 4.30 -7.44
N THR A 64 -1.69 3.75 -6.25
CA THR A 64 -2.69 2.72 -5.95
C THR A 64 -3.89 3.35 -5.28
N ALA A 65 -5.09 2.83 -5.52
CA ALA A 65 -6.32 3.31 -4.90
C ALA A 65 -7.36 2.20 -4.75
N GLY A 66 -8.13 2.26 -3.66
CA GLY A 66 -9.25 1.35 -3.42
C GLY A 66 -10.58 1.96 -3.82
N THR A 67 -11.54 1.15 -4.28
CA THR A 67 -12.96 1.56 -4.33
C THR A 67 -13.40 2.06 -2.96
N GLY A 68 -14.11 3.19 -2.91
CA GLY A 68 -14.57 3.77 -1.65
C GLY A 68 -15.62 2.90 -0.95
N CYS A 69 -15.47 2.70 0.36
CA CYS A 69 -16.40 1.90 1.16
C CYS A 69 -16.35 2.26 2.65
N CYS A 70 -17.47 2.06 3.35
CA CYS A 70 -17.54 2.26 4.79
C CYS A 70 -16.78 1.13 5.52
N ALA A 71 -15.55 1.40 5.94
CA ALA A 71 -14.68 0.46 6.65
C ALA A 71 -14.48 -0.89 5.90
N CYS A 72 -14.54 -0.84 4.56
CA CYS A 72 -14.23 -1.88 3.58
C CYS A 72 -14.11 -3.31 4.11
N ILE A 73 -15.21 -3.86 4.62
CA ILE A 73 -15.26 -5.23 5.13
C ILE A 73 -14.93 -6.18 3.98
N GLY A 74 -13.89 -6.99 4.15
CA GLY A 74 -13.39 -7.88 3.10
C GLY A 74 -12.45 -7.23 2.10
N GLY A 75 -12.07 -5.96 2.28
CA GLY A 75 -11.08 -5.23 1.48
C GLY A 75 -11.67 -4.33 0.39
N SER A 76 -10.78 -3.82 -0.47
CA SER A 76 -11.14 -3.02 -1.65
C SER A 76 -10.32 -3.44 -2.88
N THR A 77 -10.65 -2.88 -4.04
CA THR A 77 -9.79 -2.97 -5.24
C THR A 77 -8.39 -2.41 -4.96
N ILE A 78 -7.45 -2.68 -5.87
CA ILE A 78 -6.17 -1.97 -5.95
C ILE A 78 -6.03 -1.48 -7.38
N TYR A 79 -6.66 -0.35 -7.67
CA TYR A 79 -6.52 0.33 -8.96
C TYR A 79 -5.14 0.93 -9.08
N VAL A 80 -4.46 0.65 -10.18
CA VAL A 80 -3.13 1.19 -10.47
C VAL A 80 -3.26 2.29 -11.50
N LEU A 81 -2.69 3.46 -11.21
CA LEU A 81 -2.47 4.53 -12.19
C LEU A 81 -0.99 4.80 -12.28
N THR A 82 -0.50 5.10 -13.48
CA THR A 82 0.90 5.49 -13.68
C THR A 82 1.06 6.69 -14.58
N ALA A 83 2.15 7.42 -14.37
CA ALA A 83 2.58 8.55 -15.19
C ALA A 83 4.12 8.61 -15.24
N SER A 84 4.67 9.11 -16.34
CA SER A 84 6.11 9.41 -16.45
C SER A 84 6.48 10.78 -15.87
N SER A 85 5.47 11.61 -15.55
CA SER A 85 5.62 12.93 -14.94
C SER A 85 4.47 13.17 -13.96
N LEU A 86 4.73 13.93 -12.90
CA LEU A 86 3.74 14.30 -11.89
C LEU A 86 2.58 15.14 -12.46
N ALA A 87 2.84 15.87 -13.56
CA ALA A 87 1.82 16.59 -14.32
C ALA A 87 0.90 15.66 -15.15
N GLY A 88 1.23 14.36 -15.21
CA GLY A 88 0.54 13.38 -16.02
C GLY A 88 1.06 13.28 -17.47
N PRO A 89 0.26 12.69 -18.37
CA PRO A 89 -1.05 12.11 -18.10
C PRO A 89 -0.97 10.91 -17.14
N TRP A 90 -1.94 10.82 -16.23
CA TRP A 90 -2.13 9.66 -15.37
C TRP A 90 -3.03 8.66 -16.07
N THR A 91 -2.51 7.46 -16.29
CA THR A 91 -3.20 6.42 -17.06
C THR A 91 -3.48 5.20 -16.19
N TYR A 92 -4.73 4.78 -16.15
CA TYR A 92 -5.17 3.57 -15.46
C TYR A 92 -4.53 2.31 -16.09
N ARG A 93 -3.99 1.43 -15.25
CA ARG A 93 -3.29 0.20 -15.64
C ARG A 93 -4.01 -1.09 -15.25
N GLY A 94 -5.15 -0.99 -14.58
CA GLY A 94 -5.92 -2.16 -14.15
C GLY A 94 -6.14 -2.21 -12.64
N ASP A 95 -6.86 -3.25 -12.24
CA ASP A 95 -7.10 -3.62 -10.85
C ASP A 95 -6.31 -4.89 -10.55
N VAL A 96 -5.38 -4.79 -9.62
CA VAL A 96 -4.53 -5.92 -9.20
C VAL A 96 -4.97 -6.54 -7.88
N GLY A 97 -6.02 -6.00 -7.25
CA GLY A 97 -6.49 -6.39 -5.92
C GLY A 97 -7.74 -7.27 -5.92
N SER A 98 -8.58 -7.17 -6.95
CA SER A 98 -9.74 -8.05 -7.11
C SER A 98 -9.32 -9.48 -7.43
N ASN A 99 -10.05 -10.46 -6.89
CA ASN A 99 -9.89 -11.85 -7.31
C ASN A 99 -10.35 -12.02 -8.76
N PRO A 100 -9.67 -12.84 -9.58
CA PRO A 100 -10.06 -13.14 -10.96
C PRO A 100 -11.24 -14.14 -11.01
N THR A 101 -12.22 -13.95 -10.13
CA THR A 101 -13.47 -14.71 -10.05
C THR A 101 -14.64 -13.74 -10.17
N PRO A 102 -15.85 -14.20 -10.56
CA PRO A 102 -17.03 -13.36 -10.57
C PRO A 102 -17.22 -12.65 -9.22
N PHE A 103 -17.48 -11.34 -9.27
CA PHE A 103 -17.76 -10.56 -8.08
C PHE A 103 -19.09 -11.01 -7.45
N ASP A 104 -19.09 -11.28 -6.16
CA ASP A 104 -20.29 -11.62 -5.38
C ASP A 104 -20.49 -10.56 -4.29
N PRO A 105 -21.56 -9.73 -4.34
CA PRO A 105 -21.79 -8.68 -3.34
C PRO A 105 -21.98 -9.20 -1.91
N HIS A 106 -22.21 -10.50 -1.71
CA HIS A 106 -22.33 -11.14 -0.40
C HIS A 106 -21.05 -11.85 0.06
N SER A 107 -20.00 -11.88 -0.77
CA SER A 107 -18.75 -12.56 -0.46
C SER A 107 -17.72 -11.63 0.20
N PRO A 108 -17.14 -12.01 1.36
CA PRO A 108 -16.00 -11.30 1.94
C PRO A 108 -14.69 -11.59 1.20
N ASN A 109 -14.73 -12.40 0.13
CA ASN A 109 -13.57 -12.91 -0.59
C ASN A 109 -13.44 -12.31 -1.99
N ASN A 110 -14.01 -11.14 -2.25
CA ASN A 110 -13.86 -10.50 -3.57
C ASN A 110 -12.45 -9.96 -3.81
N TYR A 111 -11.68 -9.70 -2.76
CA TYR A 111 -10.35 -9.09 -2.85
C TYR A 111 -9.27 -10.00 -2.27
N VAL A 112 -8.15 -10.08 -2.99
CA VAL A 112 -7.01 -10.96 -2.68
C VAL A 112 -6.44 -10.67 -1.30
N THR A 113 -6.25 -9.40 -0.98
CA THR A 113 -5.59 -8.93 0.26
C THR A 113 -6.55 -8.84 1.44
N ARG A 114 -7.86 -8.81 1.17
CA ARG A 114 -8.93 -8.43 2.11
C ARG A 114 -8.67 -7.12 2.85
N ALA A 115 -7.88 -6.22 2.26
CA ALA A 115 -7.44 -4.99 2.87
C ALA A 115 -7.74 -3.78 1.99
N GLN A 116 -7.84 -2.61 2.61
CA GLN A 116 -7.83 -1.31 1.93
C GLN A 116 -6.44 -0.69 2.03
N GLY A 117 -5.94 -0.12 0.93
CA GLY A 117 -4.60 0.46 0.86
C GLY A 117 -4.40 1.63 1.83
N SER A 118 -3.20 1.71 2.41
CA SER A 118 -2.82 2.76 3.36
C SER A 118 -1.47 3.39 3.05
N ALA A 119 -0.49 2.60 2.60
CA ALA A 119 0.85 3.09 2.29
C ALA A 119 1.58 2.16 1.33
N VAL A 120 2.69 2.64 0.79
CA VAL A 120 3.71 1.85 0.10
C VAL A 120 5.05 2.11 0.75
N LEU A 121 5.83 1.06 0.96
CA LEU A 121 7.19 1.11 1.47
C LEU A 121 8.16 0.58 0.41
N GLN A 122 9.25 1.29 0.15
CA GLN A 122 10.30 0.85 -0.77
C GLN A 122 11.59 0.54 -0.02
N ILE A 123 12.19 -0.61 -0.33
CA ILE A 123 13.42 -1.11 0.30
C ILE A 123 14.46 -1.36 -0.78
N GLY A 124 15.68 -0.82 -0.60
CA GLY A 124 16.74 -0.91 -1.59
C GLY A 124 16.63 0.13 -2.72
N GLY A 125 15.88 1.22 -2.49
CA GLY A 125 15.71 2.33 -3.43
C GLY A 125 14.53 2.15 -4.39
N ASN A 126 14.41 3.09 -5.34
CA ASN A 126 13.33 3.14 -6.32
C ASN A 126 13.69 2.47 -7.67
N GLY A 127 14.89 1.89 -7.81
CA GLY A 127 15.35 1.24 -9.03
C GLY A 127 14.74 -0.16 -9.25
N PRO A 128 15.09 -0.84 -10.36
CA PRO A 128 14.57 -2.17 -10.67
C PRO A 128 14.83 -3.24 -9.62
N SER A 129 15.95 -3.14 -8.90
CA SER A 129 16.34 -4.04 -7.81
C SER A 129 15.66 -3.72 -6.46
N GLY A 130 14.96 -2.60 -6.37
CA GLY A 130 14.23 -2.20 -5.16
C GLY A 130 12.97 -3.03 -4.97
N GLN A 131 12.68 -3.41 -3.73
CA GLN A 131 11.44 -4.07 -3.34
C GLN A 131 10.38 -3.03 -3.01
N THR A 132 9.16 -3.22 -3.53
CA THR A 132 8.02 -2.34 -3.24
C THR A 132 6.97 -3.14 -2.48
N ILE A 133 6.67 -2.73 -1.26
CA ILE A 133 5.71 -3.38 -0.37
C ILE A 133 4.47 -2.49 -0.30
N TRP A 134 3.33 -3.04 -0.68
CA TRP A 134 2.03 -2.41 -0.49
C TRP A 134 1.46 -2.79 0.88
N LEU A 135 0.96 -1.81 1.62
CA LEU A 135 0.37 -2.00 2.94
C LEU A 135 -1.11 -1.66 2.88
N GLY A 136 -1.92 -2.48 3.54
CA GLY A 136 -3.33 -2.21 3.73
C GLY A 136 -3.86 -2.65 5.08
N ASN A 137 -4.96 -2.04 5.49
CA ASN A 137 -5.69 -2.36 6.72
C ASN A 137 -6.84 -3.32 6.39
N GLN A 138 -6.97 -4.40 7.16
CA GLN A 138 -8.11 -5.31 7.12
C GLN A 138 -9.15 -4.85 8.15
N TRP A 139 -9.86 -3.79 7.80
CA TRP A 139 -10.83 -3.15 8.70
C TRP A 139 -11.88 -4.12 9.26
N ASN A 140 -12.25 -3.91 10.53
CA ASN A 140 -13.21 -4.70 11.29
C ASN A 140 -12.81 -6.17 11.56
N SER A 141 -11.60 -6.60 11.22
CA SER A 141 -11.11 -7.93 11.58
C SER A 141 -10.96 -8.11 13.10
N GLY A 142 -10.67 -7.03 13.83
CA GLY A 142 -10.57 -7.07 15.30
C GLY A 142 -11.91 -7.29 16.01
N LEU A 143 -13.04 -6.96 15.36
CA LEU A 143 -14.38 -7.12 15.93
C LEU A 143 -14.79 -8.60 16.07
N LEU A 144 -14.19 -9.50 15.30
CA LEU A 144 -14.47 -10.94 15.34
C LEU A 144 -13.67 -11.66 16.44
N GLU A 145 -12.50 -11.14 16.81
CA GLU A 145 -11.56 -11.77 17.73
C GLU A 145 -11.83 -11.42 19.21
N THR A 146 -12.44 -10.26 19.47
CA THR A 146 -12.88 -9.86 20.81
C THR A 146 -14.22 -9.15 20.71
N PRO A 147 -15.33 -9.64 21.29
CA PRO A 147 -16.55 -8.84 21.45
C PRO A 147 -16.55 -8.10 22.80
N PRO A 148 -16.69 -6.76 22.89
CA PRO A 148 -16.67 -5.72 21.87
C PRO A 148 -15.26 -5.10 21.80
N GLY A 149 -14.44 -5.62 20.91
CA GLY A 149 -13.02 -5.30 20.79
C GLY A 149 -12.85 -3.93 20.16
N PRO A 150 -11.95 -3.10 20.68
CA PRO A 150 -11.70 -1.78 20.11
C PRO A 150 -11.01 -1.91 18.74
N ARG A 151 -11.23 -0.93 17.84
CA ARG A 151 -10.73 -0.91 16.44
C ARG A 151 -9.20 -1.01 16.31
N ASN A 152 -8.44 -0.90 17.39
CA ASN A 152 -6.99 -1.11 17.42
C ASN A 152 -6.57 -2.58 17.30
N HIS A 153 -7.49 -3.52 17.09
CA HIS A 153 -7.20 -4.94 16.81
C HIS A 153 -7.35 -5.32 15.34
N ASP A 154 -7.57 -4.36 14.43
CA ASP A 154 -7.64 -4.65 13.01
C ASP A 154 -6.27 -5.10 12.47
N LEU A 155 -6.27 -6.20 11.72
CA LEU A 155 -5.09 -6.78 11.09
C LEU A 155 -4.57 -5.88 9.97
N LEU A 156 -3.27 -6.02 9.69
CA LEU A 156 -2.62 -5.43 8.52
C LEU A 156 -2.32 -6.53 7.50
N TYR A 157 -2.37 -6.19 6.22
CA TYR A 157 -1.91 -7.05 5.14
C TYR A 157 -0.81 -6.36 4.33
N TRP A 158 0.32 -7.05 4.16
CA TRP A 158 1.49 -6.53 3.47
C TRP A 158 1.72 -7.40 2.24
N ALA A 159 1.81 -6.78 1.06
CA ALA A 159 2.02 -7.48 -0.21
C ALA A 159 3.33 -7.01 -0.83
N LEU A 160 4.20 -7.95 -1.19
CA LEU A 160 5.34 -7.62 -2.05
C LEU A 160 4.84 -7.51 -3.49
N LEU A 161 5.03 -6.34 -4.11
CA LEU A 161 4.61 -6.10 -5.48
C LEU A 161 5.65 -6.64 -6.46
N SER A 162 5.18 -7.44 -7.42
CA SER A 162 5.95 -7.84 -8.60
C SER A 162 5.60 -6.93 -9.78
N PHE A 163 6.57 -6.77 -10.69
CA PHE A 163 6.43 -5.93 -11.88
C PHE A 163 6.89 -6.71 -13.10
N ASP A 164 6.13 -6.62 -14.19
CA ASP A 164 6.53 -7.18 -15.47
C ASP A 164 7.63 -6.33 -16.16
N ALA A 165 8.03 -6.75 -17.36
CA ALA A 165 9.07 -6.08 -18.14
C ALA A 165 8.71 -4.63 -18.53
N ASP A 166 7.42 -4.31 -18.64
CA ASP A 166 6.92 -2.97 -18.97
C ASP A 166 6.66 -2.11 -17.73
N GLY A 167 6.89 -2.68 -16.53
CA GLY A 167 6.66 -2.04 -15.25
C GLY A 167 5.20 -2.05 -14.81
N ALA A 168 4.32 -2.86 -15.41
CA ALA A 168 2.98 -3.06 -14.86
C ALA A 168 3.06 -3.90 -13.59
N ILE A 169 2.29 -3.53 -12.57
CA ILE A 169 2.16 -4.37 -11.36
C ILE A 169 1.41 -5.64 -11.75
N GLU A 170 1.97 -6.79 -11.42
CA GLU A 170 1.33 -8.08 -11.66
C GLU A 170 0.12 -8.27 -10.74
N GLN A 171 -0.86 -9.05 -11.19
CA GLN A 171 -2.02 -9.44 -10.38
C GLN A 171 -1.56 -10.02 -9.03
N LEU A 172 -2.03 -9.45 -7.92
CA LEU A 172 -1.66 -9.98 -6.61
C LEU A 172 -2.26 -11.36 -6.43
N THR A 173 -1.49 -12.23 -5.77
CA THR A 173 -1.95 -13.50 -5.23
C THR A 173 -1.88 -13.44 -3.71
N ARG A 174 -2.79 -14.13 -3.02
CA ARG A 174 -2.82 -14.09 -1.56
C ARG A 174 -1.65 -14.91 -1.04
N GLN A 175 -0.80 -14.28 -0.25
CA GLN A 175 0.39 -14.88 0.35
C GLN A 175 0.23 -14.84 1.87
N ARG A 176 0.53 -15.96 2.53
CA ARG A 176 0.57 -16.02 3.99
C ARG A 176 1.86 -15.40 4.52
N ASP A 177 2.95 -15.66 3.82
CA ASP A 177 4.29 -15.28 4.20
C ASP A 177 4.99 -14.61 3.00
N ILE A 178 5.74 -13.55 3.27
CA ILE A 178 6.61 -12.89 2.31
C ILE A 178 8.01 -12.78 2.89
N THR A 179 9.04 -12.90 2.04
CA THR A 179 10.43 -12.67 2.44
C THR A 179 10.88 -11.33 1.89
N VAL A 180 11.33 -10.44 2.77
CA VAL A 180 11.88 -9.13 2.40
C VAL A 180 13.37 -9.15 2.69
N VAL A 181 14.17 -8.83 1.68
CA VAL A 181 15.63 -8.78 1.83
C VAL A 181 16.03 -7.35 2.19
N LEU A 182 16.55 -7.15 3.40
CA LEU A 182 17.17 -5.87 3.75
C LEU A 182 18.57 -5.83 3.11
N SER A 183 18.89 -4.74 2.43
CA SER A 183 20.25 -4.55 1.92
C SER A 183 21.24 -4.64 3.08
N PRO A 184 22.42 -5.29 2.91
CA PRO A 184 23.47 -5.22 3.91
C PRO A 184 23.77 -3.76 4.22
N CYS A 185 23.97 -3.40 5.49
CA CYS A 185 24.55 -2.09 5.81
C CYS A 185 25.81 -1.95 4.96
N GLY A 186 25.88 -0.93 4.09
CA GLY A 186 26.99 -0.79 3.15
C GLY A 186 28.33 -0.78 3.87
N GLY A 187 29.09 -1.88 3.77
CA GLY A 187 30.54 -1.97 4.05
C GLY A 187 31.03 -1.59 5.46
N GLY A 188 30.18 -1.29 6.42
CA GLY A 188 30.54 -0.99 7.82
C GLY A 188 29.72 -1.84 8.79
N PRO A 189 30.23 -2.09 10.01
CA PRO A 189 29.49 -2.88 10.99
C PRO A 189 28.13 -2.22 11.25
N CYS A 190 27.04 -2.94 10.95
CA CYS A 190 25.74 -2.61 11.51
C CYS A 190 25.94 -2.67 13.03
N ASN A 191 26.06 -1.53 13.71
CA ASN A 191 26.19 -1.52 15.16
C ASN A 191 24.83 -2.03 15.68
N PRO A 192 24.72 -3.26 16.18
CA PRO A 192 23.49 -3.63 16.85
C PRO A 192 23.51 -2.80 18.13
N GLY A 193 22.60 -1.84 18.25
CA GLY A 193 22.29 -1.26 19.56
C GLY A 193 22.13 -2.40 20.57
N PRO A 194 22.48 -2.16 21.86
CA PRO A 194 22.85 -3.20 22.80
C PRO A 194 21.87 -4.38 22.75
N THR A 195 22.42 -5.54 22.41
CA THR A 195 21.71 -6.81 22.24
C THR A 195 20.90 -7.14 23.49
N ALA A 196 19.59 -6.93 23.44
CA ALA A 196 18.66 -7.72 24.24
C ALA A 196 18.51 -9.07 23.54
N ALA A 197 19.28 -10.07 24.01
CA ALA A 197 19.07 -11.45 23.63
C ALA A 197 17.61 -11.85 23.90
N LYS A 198 16.82 -12.09 22.85
CA LYS A 198 15.55 -12.83 22.98
C LYS A 198 15.77 -14.22 22.41
N ARG A 199 15.91 -15.13 23.37
CA ARG A 199 15.86 -16.58 23.29
C ARG A 199 14.73 -17.02 22.35
N SER A 200 15.02 -17.85 21.36
CA SER A 200 14.00 -18.63 20.68
C SER A 200 13.50 -19.68 21.67
N THR A 201 12.22 -19.63 22.01
CA THR A 201 11.52 -20.81 22.52
C THR A 201 10.70 -21.32 21.35
N SER A 202 11.11 -22.46 20.80
CA SER A 202 10.24 -23.31 20.01
C SER A 202 9.07 -23.72 20.91
N GLU A 203 7.88 -23.19 20.63
CA GLU A 203 6.66 -23.76 21.18
C GLU A 203 6.08 -24.66 20.09
N GLU A 204 6.25 -25.97 20.29
CA GLU A 204 5.60 -27.02 19.52
C GLU A 204 4.09 -26.82 19.61
N ALA A 205 3.41 -26.83 18.46
CA ALA A 205 1.96 -26.89 18.41
C ALA A 205 1.48 -28.18 19.08
N PRO A 206 0.46 -28.15 19.95
CA PRO A 206 -0.08 -29.36 20.53
C PRO A 206 -0.74 -30.20 19.43
N VAL A 207 -0.26 -31.44 19.29
CA VAL A 207 -0.91 -32.49 18.51
C VAL A 207 -2.25 -32.81 19.17
N LEU A 208 -3.35 -32.56 18.46
CA LEU A 208 -4.65 -33.11 18.80
C LEU A 208 -4.61 -34.62 18.60
N ALA A 209 -4.56 -35.37 19.70
CA ALA A 209 -4.90 -36.79 19.68
C ALA A 209 -6.42 -36.96 19.60
N THR A 210 -6.83 -37.93 18.79
CA THR A 210 -8.21 -38.41 18.55
C THR A 210 -8.94 -38.83 19.81
#